data_AF-H9WMC5-F1
#
_entry.id   AF-H9WMC5-F1
#
_cell.length_a   1.000
_cell.length_b   1.000
_cell.length_c   1.000
_cell.angle_alpha   90.00
_cell.angle_beta   90.00
_cell.angle_gamma   90.00
#
_symmetry.space_group_name_H-M   'P 1'
#
loop_
_entity.id
_entity.type
_entity.pdbx_description
1 polymer ?
#
loop_
_entity_poly.entity_id
_entity_poly.type
_entity_poly.pdbx_seq_one_letter_code
_entity_poly.pdbx_strand_id
1 'polypeptide(L)'
;CSKICPHFSLTYGTGNATGRLLSDTLTLPLEDGGRREIKNFATGCAVVSSQVAGIAGFGNGGLSMPSQLAPLIGDKFAYCLDYRSNSSKIVLGNKAVPRDLPLTYTPLLFNPVNPSVFSYFYLALETVSIGGK
;
A
#
# COMPACT_ATOMS: atom_id res chain seq x y z
N CYS A 1 6.64 8.33 -26.83
CA CYS A 1 5.82 8.95 -25.77
C CYS A 1 6.24 10.42 -25.63
N SER A 2 5.34 11.39 -25.81
CA SER A 2 5.65 12.83 -25.90
C SER A 2 5.40 13.62 -24.59
N LYS A 3 5.08 12.95 -23.48
CA LYS A 3 4.76 13.62 -22.21
C LYS A 3 5.92 13.48 -21.22
N ILE A 4 6.33 14.62 -20.67
CA ILE A 4 7.26 14.68 -19.54
C ILE A 4 6.56 14.04 -18.34
N CYS A 5 7.21 13.06 -17.72
CA CYS A 5 6.63 12.40 -16.55
C CYS A 5 6.68 13.34 -15.33
N PRO A 6 5.60 13.43 -14.53
CA PRO A 6 5.56 14.31 -13.37
C PRO A 6 6.67 13.97 -12.36
N HIS A 7 7.17 14.99 -11.69
CA HIS A 7 8.04 14.82 -10.53
C HIS A 7 7.22 14.38 -9.31
N PHE A 8 7.82 13.56 -8.45
CA PHE A 8 7.24 13.22 -7.15
C PHE A 8 8.23 13.54 -6.02
N SER A 9 7.67 13.80 -4.85
CA SER A 9 8.38 13.90 -3.57
C SER A 9 7.56 13.16 -2.53
N LEU A 10 8.15 12.17 -1.89
CA LEU A 10 7.52 11.29 -0.92
C LEU A 10 8.32 11.34 0.38
N THR A 11 7.63 11.44 1.50
CA THR A 11 8.19 11.23 2.84
C THR A 11 7.51 10.02 3.46
N TYR A 12 8.28 9.08 4.00
CA TYR A 12 7.77 7.88 4.66
C TYR A 12 8.61 7.57 5.91
N GLY A 13 7.98 7.65 7.08
CA GLY A 13 8.68 7.54 8.36
C GLY A 13 9.76 8.61 8.49
N THR A 14 11.00 8.20 8.76
CA THR A 14 12.19 9.07 8.78
C THR A 14 12.86 9.24 7.42
N GLY A 15 12.32 8.60 6.37
CA GLY A 15 12.91 8.58 5.03
C GLY A 15 12.23 9.50 4.02
N ASN A 16 12.94 9.79 2.94
CA ASN A 16 12.43 10.55 1.80
C ASN A 16 12.81 9.90 0.47
N ALA A 17 12.02 10.18 -0.56
CA ALA A 17 12.31 9.81 -1.93
C ALA A 17 11.80 10.89 -2.89
N THR A 18 12.65 11.36 -3.80
CA THR A 18 12.26 12.31 -4.84
C THR A 18 12.70 11.80 -6.21
N GLY A 19 11.89 12.06 -7.22
CA GLY A 19 12.15 11.48 -8.54
C GLY A 19 11.10 11.83 -9.58
N ARG A 20 10.97 10.96 -10.58
CA ARG A 20 9.96 11.07 -11.62
C ARG A 20 9.09 9.83 -11.67
N LEU A 21 7.80 10.04 -11.92
CA LEU A 21 6.89 8.95 -12.21
C LEU A 21 7.30 8.29 -13.53
N LEU A 22 6.96 7.02 -13.67
CA LEU A 22 7.08 6.25 -14.89
C LEU A 22 6.02 5.16 -14.89
N SER A 23 5.82 4.55 -16.06
CA SER A 23 4.89 3.45 -16.26
C SER A 23 5.69 2.25 -16.68
N ASP A 24 5.56 1.14 -15.96
CA ASP A 24 6.26 -0.11 -16.25
C ASP A 24 5.35 -1.32 -16.02
N THR A 25 5.90 -2.53 -16.17
CA THR A 25 5.20 -3.78 -15.89
C THR A 25 5.57 -4.28 -14.50
N LEU A 26 4.57 -4.42 -13.63
CA LEU A 26 4.73 -5.05 -12.32
C LEU A 26 4.46 -6.55 -12.44
N THR A 27 5.36 -7.39 -11.94
CA THR A 27 5.17 -8.85 -11.94
C THR A 27 5.01 -9.38 -10.52
N LEU A 28 3.84 -9.94 -10.21
CA LEU A 28 3.51 -10.47 -8.89
C LEU A 28 3.46 -12.00 -8.89
N PRO A 29 3.93 -12.67 -7.81
CA PRO A 29 3.73 -14.10 -7.64
C PRO A 29 2.26 -14.40 -7.37
N LEU A 30 1.80 -15.56 -7.85
CA LEU A 30 0.50 -16.14 -7.53
C LEU A 30 0.70 -17.31 -6.57
N GLU A 31 -0.34 -17.63 -5.79
CA GLU A 31 -0.26 -18.74 -4.81
C GLU A 31 -0.11 -20.12 -5.45
N ASP A 32 -0.54 -20.27 -6.70
CA ASP A 32 -0.38 -21.50 -7.49
C ASP A 32 1.04 -21.67 -8.08
N GLY A 33 1.99 -20.81 -7.69
CA GLY A 33 3.35 -20.78 -8.21
C GLY A 33 3.50 -20.03 -9.54
N GLY A 34 2.40 -19.52 -10.09
CA GLY A 34 2.40 -18.70 -11.29
C GLY A 34 2.90 -17.28 -11.06
N ARG A 35 2.94 -16.49 -12.14
CA ARG A 35 3.23 -15.06 -12.11
C ARG A 35 2.16 -14.30 -12.87
N ARG A 36 1.83 -13.10 -12.38
CA ARG A 36 0.91 -12.18 -13.05
C ARG A 36 1.64 -10.90 -13.39
N GLU A 37 1.56 -10.52 -14.66
CA GLU A 37 2.05 -9.24 -15.16
C GLU A 37 0.93 -8.21 -15.16
N ILE A 38 1.21 -7.04 -14.59
CA ILE A 38 0.34 -5.87 -14.61
C ILE A 38 1.07 -4.80 -15.42
N LYS A 39 0.62 -4.63 -16.67
CA LYS A 39 1.14 -3.62 -17.58
C LYS A 39 0.66 -2.23 -17.18
N ASN A 40 1.43 -1.22 -17.56
CA ASN A 40 1.13 0.18 -17.31
C ASN A 40 0.95 0.53 -15.81
N PHE A 41 1.68 -0.18 -14.95
CA PHE A 41 1.73 0.11 -13.52
C PHE A 41 2.54 1.39 -13.30
N ALA A 42 1.92 2.40 -12.69
CA ALA A 42 2.59 3.64 -12.35
C ALA A 42 3.51 3.43 -11.15
N THR A 43 4.79 3.73 -11.33
CA THR A 43 5.82 3.65 -10.31
C THR A 43 6.72 4.89 -10.36
N GLY A 44 7.67 5.01 -9.44
CA GLY A 44 8.60 6.12 -9.37
C GLY A 44 10.05 5.65 -9.55
N CYS A 45 10.81 6.36 -10.39
CA CYS A 45 12.28 6.28 -10.37
C CYS A 45 12.78 7.38 -9.44
N ALA A 46 13.22 6.98 -8.25
CA ALA A 46 13.81 7.90 -7.28
C ALA A 46 15.24 8.24 -7.69
N VAL A 47 15.55 9.53 -7.78
CA VAL A 47 16.91 10.05 -7.98
C VAL A 47 17.61 10.21 -6.63
N VAL A 48 16.85 10.59 -5.61
CA VAL A 48 17.29 10.62 -4.21
C VAL A 48 16.36 9.72 -3.42
N SER A 49 16.91 8.76 -2.69
CA SER A 49 16.15 7.87 -1.81
C SER A 49 16.97 7.57 -0.57
N SER A 50 16.37 7.74 0.61
CA SER A 50 16.95 7.25 1.86
C SER A 50 16.77 5.74 2.08
N GLN A 51 16.07 5.06 1.15
CA GLN A 51 15.76 3.63 1.21
C GLN A 51 16.52 2.87 0.11
N VAL A 52 17.10 1.72 0.46
CA VAL A 52 18.05 0.98 -0.39
C VAL A 52 17.35 0.21 -1.53
N ALA A 53 16.12 -0.28 -1.31
CA ALA A 53 15.41 -1.15 -2.27
C ALA A 53 14.11 -0.54 -2.84
N GLY A 54 13.83 0.73 -2.53
CA GLY A 54 12.58 1.40 -2.90
C GLY A 54 11.46 1.24 -1.86
N ILE A 55 10.28 1.78 -2.20
CA ILE A 55 9.11 1.82 -1.31
C ILE A 55 7.89 1.33 -2.09
N ALA A 56 7.19 0.32 -1.55
CA ALA A 56 5.88 -0.08 -2.04
C ALA A 56 4.79 0.64 -1.22
N GLY A 57 4.07 1.57 -1.85
CA GLY A 57 3.01 2.33 -1.20
C GLY A 57 1.72 1.53 -1.08
N PHE A 58 1.29 1.23 0.15
CA PHE A 58 0.01 0.56 0.45
C PHE A 58 -1.06 1.50 1.00
N GLY A 59 -0.85 2.82 0.91
CA GLY A 59 -1.82 3.80 1.40
C GLY A 59 -3.11 3.87 0.57
N ASN A 60 -4.04 4.70 1.02
CA ASN A 60 -5.35 4.94 0.42
C ASN A 60 -5.34 5.98 -0.73
N GLY A 61 -4.18 6.19 -1.37
CA GLY A 61 -4.01 7.15 -2.46
C GLY A 61 -4.15 6.50 -3.84
N GLY A 62 -4.54 7.25 -4.86
CA GLY A 62 -4.81 6.70 -6.20
C GLY A 62 -3.60 6.05 -6.91
N LEU A 63 -2.37 6.42 -6.56
CA LEU A 63 -1.14 5.80 -7.08
C LEU A 63 -0.60 4.67 -6.17
N SER A 64 -1.31 4.29 -5.11
CA SER A 64 -0.88 3.17 -4.27
C SER A 64 -1.04 1.83 -4.99
N MET A 65 -0.32 0.81 -4.51
CA MET A 65 -0.40 -0.54 -5.03
C MET A 65 -1.84 -1.10 -4.99
N PRO A 66 -2.59 -1.06 -3.87
CA PRO A 66 -3.95 -1.57 -3.87
C PRO A 66 -4.89 -0.80 -4.81
N SER A 67 -4.79 0.54 -4.86
CA SER A 67 -5.64 1.36 -5.75
C SER A 67 -5.41 1.06 -7.22
N GLN A 68 -4.15 0.96 -7.66
CA GLN A 68 -3.82 0.63 -9.05
C GLN A 68 -4.24 -0.79 -9.44
N LEU A 69 -4.30 -1.70 -8.46
CA LEU A 69 -4.72 -3.08 -8.64
C LEU A 69 -6.20 -3.31 -8.36
N ALA A 70 -6.96 -2.29 -7.95
CA ALA A 70 -8.34 -2.41 -7.49
C ALA A 70 -9.26 -3.20 -8.45
N PRO A 71 -9.18 -3.06 -9.79
CA PRO A 71 -9.98 -3.88 -10.70
C PRO A 71 -9.69 -5.39 -10.61
N LEU A 72 -8.50 -5.78 -10.17
CA LEU A 72 -8.07 -7.17 -10.04
C LEU A 72 -8.28 -7.72 -8.63
N ILE A 73 -8.13 -6.87 -7.60
CA ILE A 73 -8.10 -7.29 -6.20
C ILE A 73 -9.33 -6.79 -5.40
N GLY A 74 -10.23 -6.04 -6.02
CA GLY A 74 -11.41 -5.49 -5.36
C GLY A 74 -11.10 -4.53 -4.21
N ASP A 75 -9.95 -3.83 -4.30
CA ASP A 75 -9.43 -2.88 -3.32
C ASP A 75 -9.28 -3.46 -1.89
N LYS A 76 -8.87 -4.73 -1.81
CA LYS A 76 -8.68 -5.45 -0.55
C LYS A 76 -7.29 -6.05 -0.47
N PHE A 77 -6.65 -5.89 0.68
CA PHE A 77 -5.42 -6.57 1.03
C PHE A 77 -5.37 -6.80 2.54
N ALA A 78 -4.54 -7.74 2.96
CA ALA A 78 -4.26 -8.02 4.36
C ALA A 78 -2.75 -8.21 4.54
N TYR A 79 -2.24 -7.86 5.71
CA TYR A 79 -0.85 -8.09 6.07
C TYR A 79 -0.76 -8.78 7.42
N CYS A 80 0.24 -9.66 7.54
CA CYS A 80 0.66 -10.23 8.81
C CYS A 80 2.16 -9.90 8.95
N LEU A 81 2.43 -8.86 9.74
CA LEU A 81 3.79 -8.40 10.01
C LEU A 81 4.33 -9.17 11.22
N ASP A 82 5.42 -9.89 11.01
CA ASP A 82 6.15 -10.58 12.07
C ASP A 82 7.44 -9.79 12.37
N TYR A 83 7.65 -9.49 13.65
CA TYR A 83 8.83 -8.79 14.12
C TYR A 83 9.97 -9.74 14.51
N ARG A 84 9.69 -11.03 14.69
CA ARG A 84 10.66 -12.05 15.13
C ARG A 84 11.28 -12.81 13.98
N SER A 85 10.54 -13.02 12.89
CA SER A 85 11.06 -13.69 11.70
C SER A 85 11.50 -12.70 10.62
N ASN A 86 12.37 -13.14 9.72
CA ASN A 86 12.76 -12.38 8.54
C ASN A 86 11.73 -12.46 7.41
N SER A 87 10.49 -12.92 7.69
CA SER A 87 9.46 -13.12 6.67
C SER A 87 8.08 -12.66 7.16
N SER A 88 7.51 -11.68 6.48
CA SER A 88 6.13 -11.25 6.64
C SER A 88 5.35 -11.53 5.36
N LYS A 89 4.02 -11.60 5.45
CA LYS A 89 3.15 -11.86 4.29
C LYS A 89 2.18 -10.72 4.07
N ILE A 90 1.98 -10.39 2.80
CA ILE A 90 0.92 -9.52 2.31
C ILE A 90 0.10 -10.34 1.31
N VAL A 91 -1.22 -10.34 1.48
CA VAL A 91 -2.17 -11.05 0.61
C VAL A 91 -3.04 -10.00 -0.07
N LEU A 92 -3.17 -10.09 -1.39
CA LEU A 92 -4.00 -9.20 -2.20
C LEU A 92 -5.28 -9.91 -2.63
N GLY A 93 -6.39 -9.19 -2.65
CA GLY A 93 -7.65 -9.69 -3.22
C GLY A 93 -8.51 -10.46 -2.25
N ASN A 94 -9.36 -11.34 -2.79
CA ASN A 94 -10.39 -12.03 -2.02
C ASN A 94 -9.84 -12.89 -0.86
N LYS A 95 -8.61 -13.41 -0.99
CA LYS A 95 -7.97 -14.19 0.08
C LYS A 95 -7.49 -13.33 1.26
N ALA A 96 -7.46 -12.01 1.11
CA ALA A 96 -7.21 -11.10 2.22
C ALA A 96 -8.32 -11.13 3.29
N VAL A 97 -9.54 -11.55 2.91
CA VAL A 97 -10.68 -11.69 3.81
C VAL A 97 -11.00 -13.19 3.96
N PRO A 98 -10.36 -13.89 4.90
CA PRO A 98 -10.63 -15.31 5.15
C PRO A 98 -12.10 -15.54 5.51
N ARG A 99 -12.70 -16.58 4.94
CA ARG A 99 -14.11 -16.96 5.22
C ARG A 99 -14.27 -17.70 6.54
N ASP A 100 -13.22 -18.40 6.96
CA ASP A 100 -13.26 -19.34 8.08
C ASP A 100 -12.71 -18.74 9.39
N LEU A 101 -12.43 -17.45 9.41
CA LEU A 101 -11.91 -16.73 10.57
C LEU A 101 -12.86 -15.58 10.95
N PRO A 102 -13.25 -15.48 12.23
CA PRO A 102 -14.04 -14.35 12.68
C PRO A 102 -13.18 -13.08 12.63
N LEU A 103 -13.60 -12.11 11.82
CA LEU A 103 -12.97 -10.80 11.71
C LEU A 103 -13.85 -9.74 12.40
N THR A 104 -13.21 -8.84 13.12
CA THR A 104 -13.85 -7.64 13.69
C THR A 104 -13.56 -6.45 12.79
N TYR A 105 -14.59 -5.66 12.51
CA TYR A 105 -14.50 -4.54 11.58
C TYR A 105 -14.82 -3.21 12.27
N THR A 106 -14.25 -2.15 11.73
CA THR A 106 -14.57 -0.76 12.06
C THR A 106 -14.55 0.06 10.77
N PRO A 107 -15.38 1.11 10.64
CA PRO A 107 -15.37 1.96 9.46
C PRO A 107 -13.99 2.58 9.21
N LEU A 108 -13.51 2.47 7.97
CA LEU A 108 -12.34 3.21 7.52
C LEU A 108 -12.73 4.67 7.28
N LEU A 109 -11.98 5.60 7.88
CA LEU A 109 -12.22 7.03 7.78
C LEU A 109 -11.24 7.71 6.83
N PHE A 110 -11.65 8.87 6.33
CA PHE A 110 -10.83 9.79 5.54
C PHE A 110 -10.66 11.07 6.35
N ASN A 111 -9.43 11.57 6.45
CA ASN A 111 -9.17 12.85 7.11
C ASN A 111 -9.40 14.00 6.10
N PRO A 112 -10.43 14.86 6.25
CA PRO A 112 -10.73 15.90 5.27
C PRO A 112 -9.82 17.13 5.36
N VAL A 113 -9.00 17.25 6.41
CA VAL A 113 -8.29 18.50 6.76
C VAL A 113 -6.96 18.65 6.02
N ASN A 114 -6.30 17.55 5.64
CA ASN A 114 -5.00 17.63 4.99
C ASN A 114 -4.87 16.68 3.78
N PRO A 115 -5.18 17.19 2.56
CA PRO A 115 -4.25 17.19 1.45
C PRO A 115 -3.34 15.99 1.24
N SER A 116 -2.23 16.16 1.93
CA SER A 116 -0.95 15.53 1.68
C SER A 116 -0.84 14.21 2.46
N VAL A 117 -1.76 13.96 3.39
CA VAL A 117 -1.83 12.75 4.25
C VAL A 117 -3.12 11.95 4.03
N PHE A 118 -3.89 12.26 2.98
CA PHE A 118 -5.06 11.47 2.55
C PHE A 118 -4.75 10.00 2.25
N SER A 119 -3.48 9.65 2.07
CA SER A 119 -3.06 8.26 1.81
C SER A 119 -2.97 7.39 3.07
N TYR A 120 -3.19 7.90 4.27
CA TYR A 120 -3.25 7.06 5.47
C TYR A 120 -4.63 6.42 5.69
N PHE A 121 -4.63 5.29 6.39
CA PHE A 121 -5.85 4.65 6.88
C PHE A 121 -6.18 5.20 8.27
N TYR A 122 -7.34 5.84 8.42
CA TYR A 122 -7.79 6.39 9.70
C TYR A 122 -8.92 5.55 10.28
N LEU A 123 -8.95 5.43 11.60
CA LEU A 123 -10.03 4.79 12.37
C LEU A 123 -10.50 5.75 13.46
N ALA A 124 -11.78 5.67 13.84
CA ALA A 124 -12.30 6.38 15.00
C ALA A 124 -11.96 5.61 16.28
N LEU A 125 -10.99 6.11 17.04
CA LEU A 125 -10.71 5.63 18.39
C LEU A 125 -11.58 6.41 19.37
N GLU A 126 -12.48 5.73 20.07
CA GLU A 126 -13.38 6.37 21.03
C GLU A 126 -12.77 6.43 22.43
N THR A 127 -12.25 5.30 22.91
CA THR A 127 -11.67 5.17 24.25
C THR A 127 -10.46 4.24 24.23
N VAL A 128 -9.58 4.43 25.22
CA VAL A 128 -8.44 3.55 25.48
C VAL A 128 -8.54 3.12 26.94
N SER A 129 -8.51 1.81 27.19
CA SER A 129 -8.51 1.26 28.54
C SER A 129 -7.22 0.51 28.84
N ILE A 130 -6.67 0.67 30.03
CA ILE A 130 -5.46 -0.01 30.51
C ILE A 130 -5.81 -0.81 31.76
N GLY A 131 -5.70 -2.13 31.68
CA GLY A 131 -6.03 -3.02 32.82
C GLY A 131 -7.51 -2.98 33.22
N GLY A 132 -8.41 -2.69 32.27
CA GLY A 132 -9.86 -2.56 32.51
C GLY A 132 -10.30 -1.22 33.09
N LYS A 133 -9.44 -0.20 33.03
CA LYS A 133 -9.72 1.18 33.46
C LYS A 133 -9.53 2.16 32.31
#